data_AF-A0A8J7D4V2-F1
#
_entry.id   AF-A0A8J7D4V2-F1
#
_cell.length_a   1.000
_cell.length_b   1.000
_cell.length_c   1.000
_cell.angle_alpha   90.00
_cell.angle_beta   90.00
_cell.angle_gamma   90.00
#
_symmetry.space_group_name_H-M   'P 1'
#
loop_
_entity.id
_entity.type
_entity.pdbx_description
1 polymer ?
#
loop_
_entity_poly.entity_id
_entity_poly.type
_entity_poly.pdbx_seq_one_letter_code
_entity_poly.pdbx_strand_id
1 'polypeptide(L)'
;MKNFFDKLPWQTVFAVCLGLFFLRNVLMPTVADDYSYAFIWDGDGRGNLLDGLDGSRLQPIETFGDIIQSQWSHYLTWGGRTIAHIFVQLFVWENNLLFDAANTLVFAAMVLLLFKAGTGLPLRELNKTYLLFILAGLYFCTPTPVITTIWLTGACNYLWMSTLIILFLLPFVTAYRQQKLVPCP
;
A
#
# COMPACT_ATOMS: atom_id res chain seq x y z
N MET A 1 -30.39 -21.25 -18.12
CA MET A 1 -29.25 -21.99 -17.53
C MET A 1 -28.33 -20.97 -16.89
N LYS A 2 -27.97 -21.13 -15.60
CA LYS A 2 -26.96 -20.25 -14.97
C LYS A 2 -25.60 -20.54 -15.60
N ASN A 3 -24.92 -19.49 -16.07
CA ASN A 3 -23.61 -19.61 -16.71
C ASN A 3 -22.55 -20.03 -15.67
N PHE A 4 -21.40 -20.55 -16.12
CA PHE A 4 -20.29 -20.94 -15.23
C PHE A 4 -19.93 -19.83 -14.23
N PHE A 5 -19.89 -18.58 -14.71
CA PHE A 5 -19.63 -17.39 -13.90
C PHE A 5 -20.65 -17.18 -12.77
N ASP A 6 -21.90 -17.58 -12.94
CA ASP A 6 -22.94 -17.43 -11.90
C ASP A 6 -22.74 -18.37 -10.72
N LYS A 7 -22.03 -19.49 -10.95
CA LYS A 7 -21.72 -20.48 -9.92
C LYS A 7 -20.42 -20.18 -9.16
N LEU A 8 -19.59 -19.28 -9.67
CA LEU A 8 -18.31 -18.94 -9.05
C LEU A 8 -18.55 -18.05 -7.80
N PRO A 9 -18.15 -18.50 -6.60
CA PRO A 9 -18.31 -17.71 -5.39
C PRO A 9 -17.30 -16.56 -5.37
N TRP A 10 -17.65 -15.46 -4.68
CA TRP A 10 -16.81 -14.26 -4.67
C TRP A 10 -15.44 -14.52 -4.03
N GLN A 11 -15.37 -15.45 -3.07
CA GLN A 11 -14.13 -15.86 -2.41
C GLN A 11 -13.12 -16.43 -3.41
N THR A 12 -13.57 -17.22 -4.38
CA THR A 12 -12.69 -17.76 -5.42
C THR A 12 -12.17 -16.65 -6.34
N VAL A 13 -13.04 -15.71 -6.74
CA VAL A 13 -12.62 -14.55 -7.52
C VAL A 13 -11.58 -13.74 -6.76
N PHE A 14 -11.84 -13.47 -5.47
CA PHE A 14 -10.93 -12.71 -4.63
C PHE A 14 -9.59 -13.41 -4.45
N ALA A 15 -9.59 -14.72 -4.16
CA ALA A 15 -8.38 -15.50 -4.02
C ALA A 15 -7.53 -15.53 -5.30
N VAL A 16 -8.16 -15.66 -6.48
CA VAL A 16 -7.46 -15.58 -7.77
C VAL A 16 -6.85 -14.19 -7.96
N CYS A 17 -7.59 -13.12 -7.67
CA CYS A 17 -7.07 -11.76 -7.76
C CYS A 17 -5.88 -11.53 -6.80
N LEU A 18 -5.97 -12.02 -5.56
CA LEU A 18 -4.86 -11.93 -4.60
C LEU A 18 -3.65 -12.76 -5.04
N GLY A 19 -3.85 -13.94 -5.62
CA GLY A 19 -2.77 -14.75 -6.19
C GLY A 19 -2.07 -14.05 -7.35
N LEU A 20 -2.82 -13.41 -8.25
CA LEU A 20 -2.26 -12.61 -9.34
C LEU A 20 -1.54 -11.35 -8.83
N PHE A 21 -2.07 -10.71 -7.79
CA PHE A 21 -1.44 -9.56 -7.15
C PHE A 21 -0.12 -9.97 -6.49
N PHE A 22 -0.11 -11.05 -5.71
CA PHE A 22 1.09 -11.60 -5.09
C PHE A 22 2.15 -11.97 -6.13
N LEU A 23 1.76 -12.67 -7.20
CA LEU A 23 2.67 -13.02 -8.30
C LEU A 23 3.30 -11.77 -8.91
N ARG A 24 2.53 -10.68 -9.09
CA ARG A 24 3.07 -9.42 -9.60
C ARG A 24 4.07 -8.76 -8.65
N ASN A 25 3.88 -8.89 -7.33
CA ASN A 25 4.85 -8.41 -6.35
C ASN A 25 6.16 -9.18 -6.46
N VAL A 26 6.09 -10.52 -6.49
CA VAL A 26 7.28 -11.39 -6.66
C VAL A 26 8.04 -11.09 -7.96
N LEU A 27 7.32 -10.73 -9.03
CA LEU A 27 7.92 -10.37 -10.32
C LEU A 27 8.46 -8.94 -10.38
N MET A 28 8.15 -8.08 -9.39
CA MET A 28 8.56 -6.68 -9.38
C MET A 28 9.99 -6.58 -8.83
N PRO A 29 10.97 -6.17 -9.65
CA PRO A 29 12.33 -5.98 -9.17
C PRO A 29 12.45 -4.71 -8.33
N THR A 30 13.49 -4.65 -7.49
CA THR A 30 13.96 -3.43 -6.83
C THR A 30 14.32 -2.39 -7.88
N VAL A 31 13.69 -1.21 -7.85
CA VAL A 31 13.88 -0.17 -8.87
C VAL A 31 13.79 1.24 -8.29
N ALA A 32 14.37 2.20 -9.01
CA ALA A 32 14.27 3.63 -8.72
C ALA A 32 14.62 3.96 -7.25
N ASP A 33 13.71 4.63 -6.54
CA ASP A 33 13.91 5.09 -5.17
C ASP A 33 14.27 3.96 -4.19
N ASP A 34 13.95 2.71 -4.48
CA ASP A 34 14.29 1.57 -3.61
C ASP A 34 15.82 1.50 -3.37
N TYR A 35 16.62 1.86 -4.37
CA TYR A 35 18.08 1.91 -4.25
C TYR A 35 18.55 3.00 -3.29
N SER A 36 17.94 4.19 -3.34
CA SER A 36 18.25 5.28 -2.40
C SER A 36 17.98 4.87 -0.95
N TYR A 37 16.86 4.18 -0.75
CA TYR A 37 16.40 3.76 0.57
C TYR A 37 17.11 2.49 1.09
N ALA A 38 17.94 1.82 0.28
CA ALA A 38 18.84 0.76 0.74
C ALA A 38 20.00 1.28 1.61
N PHE A 39 20.25 2.59 1.55
CA PHE A 39 21.30 3.27 2.30
C PHE A 39 20.69 4.27 3.29
N ILE A 40 21.48 4.68 4.27
CA ILE A 40 21.15 5.78 5.16
C ILE A 40 20.96 7.05 4.30
N TRP A 41 19.87 7.79 4.55
CA TRP A 41 19.53 8.94 3.74
C TRP A 41 20.55 10.08 3.90
N ASP A 42 21.30 10.34 2.81
CA ASP A 42 22.19 11.50 2.69
C ASP A 42 21.46 12.69 2.06
N GLY A 43 21.05 13.65 2.87
CA GLY A 43 20.35 14.86 2.41
C GLY A 43 21.20 15.75 1.52
N ASP A 44 22.50 15.88 1.81
CA ASP A 44 23.45 16.63 0.97
C ASP A 44 23.66 15.92 -0.37
N GLY A 45 23.60 14.59 -0.35
CA GLY A 45 23.70 13.68 -1.48
C GLY A 45 22.43 13.54 -2.35
N ARG A 46 21.38 14.34 -2.10
CA ARG A 46 20.03 14.19 -2.67
C ARG A 46 19.47 12.77 -2.54
N GLY A 47 19.62 12.16 -1.37
CA GLY A 47 19.13 10.81 -1.10
C GLY A 47 19.92 9.75 -1.84
N ASN A 48 21.25 9.89 -1.88
CA ASN A 48 22.17 8.94 -2.53
C ASN A 48 22.05 8.87 -4.07
N LEU A 49 21.49 9.91 -4.72
CA LEU A 49 21.20 9.94 -6.17
C LEU A 49 22.07 10.92 -6.99
N LEU A 50 22.96 11.68 -6.35
CA LEU A 50 23.85 12.60 -7.08
C LEU A 50 24.90 11.83 -7.90
N ASP A 51 25.01 12.17 -9.18
CA ASP A 51 26.08 11.64 -10.04
C ASP A 51 27.46 12.06 -9.50
N GLY A 52 28.39 11.11 -9.41
CA GLY A 52 29.73 11.35 -8.89
C GLY A 52 29.83 11.42 -7.36
N LEU A 53 28.81 10.93 -6.64
CA LEU A 53 28.89 10.72 -5.19
C LEU A 53 30.12 9.88 -4.83
N ASP A 54 30.85 10.35 -3.83
CA ASP A 54 31.91 9.55 -3.22
C ASP A 54 31.30 8.31 -2.57
N GLY A 55 31.77 7.12 -2.96
CA GLY A 55 31.30 5.84 -2.45
C GLY A 55 31.47 5.71 -0.93
N SER A 56 32.35 6.50 -0.31
CA SER A 56 32.47 6.59 1.15
C SER A 56 31.20 7.10 1.85
N ARG A 57 30.33 7.82 1.13
CA ARG A 57 29.06 8.37 1.64
C ARG A 57 27.91 7.38 1.58
N LEU A 58 28.04 6.31 0.80
CA LEU A 58 27.02 5.28 0.66
C LEU A 58 27.10 4.30 1.84
N GLN A 59 26.31 4.57 2.88
CA GLN A 59 26.25 3.74 4.08
C GLN A 59 25.03 2.82 4.00
N PRO A 60 25.19 1.50 3.77
CA PRO A 60 24.06 0.57 3.69
C PRO A 60 23.35 0.48 5.05
N ILE A 61 22.06 0.16 5.02
CA ILE A 61 21.29 -0.10 6.25
C ILE A 61 21.66 -1.49 6.75
N GLU A 62 22.21 -1.56 7.96
CA GLU A 62 22.59 -2.84 8.59
C GLU A 62 21.74 -3.13 9.83
N THR A 63 21.19 -2.09 10.45
CA THR A 63 20.42 -2.16 11.68
C THR A 63 19.13 -1.34 11.62
N PHE A 64 18.20 -1.66 12.52
CA PHE A 64 17.01 -0.84 12.72
C PHE A 64 17.36 0.60 13.16
N GLY A 65 18.49 0.79 13.86
CA GLY A 65 18.97 2.12 14.26
C GLY A 65 19.31 3.01 13.06
N ASP A 66 19.87 2.41 12.00
CA ASP A 66 20.21 3.11 10.76
C ASP A 66 18.96 3.62 10.05
N ILE A 67 17.84 2.88 10.12
CA ILE A 67 16.54 3.32 9.61
C ILE A 67 16.07 4.57 10.36
N ILE A 68 16.16 4.58 11.70
CA ILE A 68 15.74 5.75 12.49
C ILE A 68 16.61 6.97 12.17
N GLN A 69 17.94 6.79 12.09
CA GLN A 69 18.88 7.85 11.70
C GLN A 69 18.57 8.38 10.30
N SER A 70 18.38 7.48 9.34
CA SER A 70 18.05 7.79 7.96
C SER A 70 16.76 8.61 7.88
N GLN A 71 15.71 8.20 8.59
CA GLN A 71 14.42 8.87 8.57
C GLN A 71 14.46 10.25 9.25
N TRP A 72 15.31 10.43 10.25
CA TRP A 72 15.58 11.74 10.84
C TRP A 72 16.18 12.71 9.82
N SER A 73 17.22 12.26 9.10
CA SER A 73 17.85 13.02 8.01
C SER A 73 16.86 13.34 6.88
N HIS A 74 16.11 12.32 6.43
CA HIS A 74 15.10 12.45 5.37
C HIS A 74 14.01 13.45 5.72
N TYR A 75 13.52 13.44 6.97
CA TYR A 75 12.51 14.37 7.43
C TYR A 75 12.97 15.84 7.33
N LEU A 76 14.22 16.11 7.68
CA LEU A 76 14.77 17.47 7.68
C LEU A 76 15.20 17.96 6.31
N THR A 77 15.55 17.06 5.37
CA THR A 77 16.18 17.42 4.10
C THR A 77 15.35 17.17 2.86
N TRP A 78 14.30 16.34 2.95
CA TRP A 78 13.48 15.98 1.78
C TRP A 78 11.97 16.10 2.03
N GLY A 79 11.44 15.43 3.05
CA GLY A 79 10.01 15.54 3.32
C GLY A 79 9.46 14.66 4.44
N GLY A 80 8.23 14.99 4.84
CA GLY A 80 7.54 14.40 6.00
C GLY A 80 6.90 13.03 5.81
N ARG A 81 7.16 12.31 4.71
CA ARG A 81 6.58 10.98 4.42
C ARG A 81 7.25 9.86 5.22
N THR A 82 7.63 10.16 6.46
CA THR A 82 8.45 9.32 7.33
C THR A 82 7.82 7.96 7.59
N ILE A 83 6.51 7.90 7.83
CA ILE A 83 5.84 6.61 8.09
C ILE A 83 5.94 5.67 6.88
N ALA A 84 5.72 6.19 5.68
CA ALA A 84 5.84 5.40 4.45
C ALA A 84 7.29 4.93 4.25
N HIS A 85 8.26 5.82 4.41
CA HIS A 85 9.67 5.49 4.16
C HIS A 85 10.31 4.63 5.26
N ILE A 86 9.78 4.62 6.49
CA ILE A 86 10.11 3.59 7.49
C ILE A 86 9.76 2.20 6.94
N PHE A 87 8.55 2.01 6.39
CA PHE A 87 8.19 0.72 5.79
C PHE A 87 9.06 0.39 4.59
N VAL A 88 9.35 1.36 3.71
CA VAL A 88 10.26 1.14 2.57
C VAL A 88 11.62 0.63 3.06
N GLN A 89 12.27 1.35 3.99
CA GLN A 89 13.60 0.96 4.47
C GLN A 89 13.58 -0.37 5.22
N LEU A 90 12.51 -0.68 5.97
CA LEU A 90 12.34 -1.98 6.59
C LEU A 90 12.27 -3.11 5.56
N PHE A 91 11.51 -2.95 4.49
CA PHE A 91 11.34 -3.99 3.46
C PHE A 91 12.45 -4.05 2.42
N VAL A 92 13.23 -2.98 2.25
CA VAL A 92 14.49 -3.04 1.49
C VAL A 92 15.58 -3.75 2.31
N TRP A 93 15.59 -3.53 3.63
CA TRP A 93 16.52 -4.19 4.56
C TRP A 93 16.18 -5.68 4.74
N GLU A 94 14.89 -6.00 4.82
CA GLU A 94 14.36 -7.37 4.91
C GLU A 94 14.21 -8.03 3.53
N ASN A 95 13.95 -9.35 3.51
CA ASN A 95 13.76 -10.10 2.27
C ASN A 95 12.49 -9.67 1.50
N ASN A 96 12.62 -9.50 0.18
CA ASN A 96 11.53 -9.18 -0.77
C ASN A 96 10.25 -10.01 -0.58
N LEU A 97 10.37 -11.31 -0.26
CA LEU A 97 9.18 -12.18 -0.12
C LEU A 97 8.27 -11.77 1.04
N LEU A 98 8.84 -11.21 2.12
CA LEU A 98 8.06 -10.72 3.25
C LEU A 98 7.22 -9.51 2.84
N PHE A 99 7.80 -8.60 2.05
CA PHE A 99 7.07 -7.48 1.47
C PHE A 99 5.95 -7.97 0.55
N ASP A 100 6.21 -8.91 -0.36
CA ASP A 100 5.21 -9.41 -1.31
C ASP A 100 3.97 -9.95 -0.60
N ALA A 101 4.18 -10.72 0.47
CA ALA A 101 3.12 -11.24 1.31
C ALA A 101 2.39 -10.13 2.06
N ALA A 102 3.12 -9.23 2.71
CA ALA A 102 2.55 -8.12 3.47
C ALA A 102 1.73 -7.17 2.57
N ASN A 103 2.27 -6.81 1.40
CA ASN A 103 1.61 -5.93 0.45
C ASN A 103 0.31 -6.55 -0.10
N THR A 104 0.30 -7.87 -0.33
CA THR A 104 -0.91 -8.61 -0.72
C THR A 104 -1.98 -8.57 0.37
N LEU A 105 -1.59 -8.69 1.64
CA LEU A 105 -2.51 -8.57 2.78
C LEU A 105 -3.05 -7.14 2.92
N VAL A 106 -2.22 -6.12 2.72
CA VAL A 106 -2.64 -4.71 2.73
C VAL A 106 -3.61 -4.43 1.59
N PHE A 107 -3.36 -4.95 0.39
CA PHE A 107 -4.29 -4.85 -0.73
C PHE A 107 -5.63 -5.55 -0.41
N ALA A 108 -5.60 -6.74 0.19
CA ALA A 108 -6.81 -7.42 0.64
C ALA A 108 -7.59 -6.57 1.67
N ALA A 109 -6.89 -6.00 2.66
CA ALA A 109 -7.47 -5.12 3.67
C ALA A 109 -8.10 -3.88 3.02
N MET A 110 -7.42 -3.25 2.07
CA MET A 110 -7.94 -2.12 1.29
C MET A 110 -9.28 -2.45 0.62
N VAL A 111 -9.39 -3.60 -0.06
CA VAL A 111 -10.64 -4.04 -0.70
C VAL A 111 -11.77 -4.19 0.31
N LEU A 112 -11.50 -4.82 1.46
CA LEU A 112 -12.51 -5.04 2.51
C LEU A 112 -12.92 -3.72 3.19
N LEU A 113 -11.97 -2.82 3.42
CA LEU A 113 -12.20 -1.50 3.99
C LEU A 113 -13.03 -0.63 3.06
N LEU A 114 -12.75 -0.65 1.75
CA LEU A 114 -13.55 0.07 0.75
C LEU A 114 -14.99 -0.46 0.71
N PHE A 115 -15.19 -1.78 0.77
CA PHE A 115 -16.53 -2.34 0.88
C PHE A 115 -17.25 -1.82 2.14
N LYS A 116 -16.57 -1.89 3.28
CA LYS A 116 -17.16 -1.49 4.57
C LYS A 116 -17.48 0.01 4.62
N ALA A 117 -16.55 0.86 4.20
CA ALA A 117 -16.73 2.32 4.19
C ALA A 117 -17.77 2.76 3.13
N GLY A 118 -17.74 2.14 1.95
CA GLY A 118 -18.63 2.47 0.83
C GLY A 118 -20.09 2.05 1.06
N THR A 119 -20.32 0.92 1.72
CA THR A 119 -21.68 0.37 1.90
C THR A 119 -22.22 0.48 3.33
N GLY A 120 -21.36 0.44 4.34
CA GLY A 120 -21.75 0.30 5.75
C GLY A 120 -22.19 -1.11 6.15
N LEU A 121 -22.37 -2.02 5.18
CA LEU A 121 -22.90 -3.36 5.39
C LEU A 121 -21.90 -4.26 6.14
N PRO A 122 -22.37 -5.33 6.82
CA PRO A 122 -21.47 -6.33 7.39
C PRO A 122 -20.75 -7.11 6.28
N LEU A 123 -19.51 -7.57 6.54
CA LEU A 123 -18.69 -8.29 5.54
C LEU A 123 -19.36 -9.55 4.98
N ARG A 124 -20.29 -10.18 5.72
CA ARG A 124 -21.08 -11.32 5.24
C ARG A 124 -21.97 -10.99 4.03
N GLU A 125 -22.27 -9.72 3.79
CA GLU A 125 -23.05 -9.25 2.64
C GLU A 125 -22.17 -8.89 1.44
N LEU A 126 -20.85 -8.99 1.58
CA LEU A 126 -19.94 -8.89 0.45
C LEU A 126 -20.29 -10.00 -0.55
N ASN A 127 -20.57 -9.58 -1.77
CA ASN A 127 -20.91 -10.46 -2.88
C ASN A 127 -20.02 -10.15 -4.08
N LYS A 128 -20.15 -10.98 -5.11
CA LYS A 128 -19.33 -10.89 -6.32
C LYS A 128 -19.47 -9.55 -7.03
N THR A 129 -20.65 -8.94 -7.04
CA THR A 129 -20.89 -7.65 -7.71
C THR A 129 -20.13 -6.53 -7.02
N TYR A 130 -20.23 -6.44 -5.68
CA TYR A 130 -19.46 -5.46 -4.91
C TYR A 130 -17.96 -5.65 -5.09
N LEU A 131 -17.48 -6.90 -5.01
CA LEU A 131 -16.08 -7.22 -5.19
C LEU A 131 -15.57 -6.76 -6.57
N LEU A 132 -16.27 -7.12 -7.64
CA LEU A 132 -15.88 -6.74 -9.00
C LEU A 132 -15.88 -5.23 -9.20
N PHE A 133 -16.85 -4.53 -8.62
CA PHE A 133 -16.91 -3.07 -8.70
C PHE A 133 -15.72 -2.41 -7.98
N ILE A 134 -15.37 -2.89 -6.78
CA ILE A 134 -14.23 -2.38 -6.02
C ILE A 134 -12.91 -2.67 -6.75
N LEU A 135 -12.72 -3.90 -7.26
CA LEU A 135 -11.53 -4.28 -8.00
C LEU A 135 -11.41 -3.48 -9.31
N ALA A 136 -12.50 -3.26 -10.02
CA ALA A 136 -12.51 -2.42 -11.22
C ALA A 136 -12.18 -0.97 -10.87
N GLY A 137 -12.74 -0.43 -9.79
CA GLY A 137 -12.41 0.91 -9.30
C GLY A 137 -10.93 1.06 -8.95
N LEU A 138 -10.37 0.10 -8.21
CA LEU A 138 -8.93 0.09 -7.89
C LEU A 138 -8.05 -0.05 -9.14
N TYR A 139 -8.48 -0.78 -10.16
CA TYR A 139 -7.67 -0.93 -11.37
C TYR A 139 -7.75 0.28 -12.30
N PHE A 140 -8.95 0.83 -12.53
CA PHE A 140 -9.19 1.89 -13.51
C PHE A 140 -9.10 3.30 -12.95
N CYS A 141 -9.38 3.49 -11.66
CA CYS A 141 -9.36 4.83 -11.05
C CYS A 141 -8.05 5.13 -10.30
N THR A 142 -7.19 4.14 -10.09
CA THR A 142 -5.86 4.36 -9.51
C THR A 142 -4.89 4.79 -10.61
N PRO A 143 -4.19 5.94 -10.46
CA PRO A 143 -3.15 6.31 -11.41
C PRO A 143 -2.01 5.29 -11.34
N THR A 144 -1.55 4.85 -12.51
CA THR A 144 -0.39 3.95 -12.67
C THR A 144 -0.38 2.79 -11.66
N PRO A 145 -1.37 1.87 -11.69
CA PRO A 145 -1.63 0.93 -10.59
C PRO A 145 -0.43 0.06 -10.21
N VAL A 146 0.45 -0.28 -11.17
CA VAL A 146 1.69 -1.02 -10.87
C VAL A 146 2.62 -0.21 -9.98
N ILE A 147 2.86 1.06 -10.32
CA ILE A 147 3.77 1.93 -9.56
C ILE A 147 3.17 2.31 -8.21
N THR A 148 1.85 2.45 -8.11
CA THR A 148 1.20 2.91 -6.87
C THR A 148 0.80 1.79 -5.92
N THR A 149 0.70 0.55 -6.38
CA THR A 149 0.22 -0.57 -5.55
C THR A 149 1.17 -1.77 -5.48
N ILE A 150 2.06 -1.96 -6.46
CA ILE A 150 2.95 -3.15 -6.53
C ILE A 150 4.40 -2.76 -6.22
N TRP A 151 4.92 -1.71 -6.85
CA TRP A 151 6.28 -1.22 -6.58
C TRP A 151 6.46 -0.86 -5.11
N LEU A 152 7.53 -1.33 -4.46
CA LEU A 152 7.76 -1.18 -3.02
C LEU A 152 7.58 0.25 -2.51
N THR A 153 8.37 1.20 -3.00
CA THR A 153 8.29 2.59 -2.54
C THR A 153 6.92 3.21 -2.80
N GLY A 154 6.33 2.95 -3.96
CA GLY A 154 5.01 3.47 -4.31
C GLY A 154 3.88 2.83 -3.51
N ALA A 155 3.88 1.52 -3.31
CA ALA A 155 2.91 0.79 -2.51
C ALA A 155 2.91 1.29 -1.06
N CYS A 156 4.08 1.42 -0.44
CA CYS A 156 4.20 1.99 0.90
C CYS A 156 3.68 3.43 0.98
N ASN A 157 3.93 4.26 -0.05
CA ASN A 157 3.47 5.65 -0.08
C ASN A 157 1.98 5.82 -0.35
N TYR A 158 1.40 4.98 -1.20
CA TYR A 158 0.04 5.16 -1.69
C TYR A 158 -0.90 4.09 -1.15
N LEU A 159 -0.67 2.81 -1.47
CA LEU A 159 -1.57 1.73 -1.03
C LEU A 159 -1.62 1.62 0.50
N TRP A 160 -0.47 1.56 1.17
CA TRP A 160 -0.40 1.39 2.62
C TRP A 160 -0.94 2.62 3.34
N MET A 161 -0.48 3.83 2.97
CA MET A 161 -0.97 5.05 3.61
C MET A 161 -2.46 5.26 3.37
N SER A 162 -2.97 4.99 2.16
CA SER A 162 -4.41 5.09 1.89
C SER A 162 -5.22 4.08 2.69
N THR A 163 -4.69 2.86 2.88
CA THR A 163 -5.32 1.83 3.72
C THR A 163 -5.43 2.31 5.17
N LEU A 164 -4.35 2.88 5.72
CA LEU A 164 -4.34 3.44 7.08
C LEU A 164 -5.30 4.63 7.22
N ILE A 165 -5.36 5.51 6.21
CA ILE A 165 -6.29 6.64 6.19
C ILE A 165 -7.73 6.14 6.21
N ILE A 166 -8.10 5.16 5.38
CA ILE A 166 -9.47 4.63 5.37
C ILE A 166 -9.78 3.91 6.68
N LEU A 167 -8.83 3.16 7.23
CA LEU A 167 -8.98 2.52 8.54
C LEU A 167 -9.27 3.56 9.63
N PHE A 168 -8.53 4.67 9.65
CA PHE A 168 -8.77 5.78 10.56
C PHE A 168 -10.13 6.44 10.35
N LEU A 169 -10.57 6.60 9.09
CA LEU A 169 -11.86 7.23 8.75
C LEU A 169 -13.07 6.31 9.01
N LEU A 170 -12.88 4.99 9.06
CA LEU A 170 -13.94 4.00 9.18
C LEU A 170 -14.92 4.24 10.34
N PRO A 171 -14.49 4.52 11.59
CA PRO A 171 -15.42 4.82 12.68
C PRO A 171 -16.25 6.09 12.41
N PHE A 172 -15.66 7.12 11.83
CA PHE A 172 -16.36 8.38 11.51
C PHE A 172 -17.43 8.16 10.43
N VAL A 173 -17.09 7.43 9.36
CA VAL A 173 -18.04 7.08 8.29
C VAL A 173 -19.19 6.24 8.84
N THR A 174 -18.88 5.30 9.74
CA THR A 174 -19.90 4.44 10.35
C THR A 174 -20.83 5.24 11.25
N ALA A 175 -20.29 6.12 12.09
CA ALA A 175 -21.08 7.01 12.94
C ALA A 175 -21.98 7.95 12.13
N TYR A 176 -21.44 8.55 11.06
CA TYR A 176 -22.19 9.43 10.16
C TYR A 176 -23.38 8.71 9.52
N ARG A 177 -23.23 7.45 9.10
CA ARG A 177 -24.33 6.65 8.54
C ARG A 177 -25.40 6.26 9.57
N GLN A 178 -25.03 6.16 10.84
CA GLN A 178 -25.96 5.83 11.92
C GLN A 178 -26.74 7.04 12.44
N GLN A 179 -26.28 8.26 12.16
CA GLN A 179 -27.05 9.46 12.43
C GLN A 179 -28.31 9.45 11.57
N LYS A 180 -29.47 9.29 12.22
CA LYS A 180 -30.75 9.64 11.60
C LYS A 180 -30.66 11.12 11.26
N LEU A 181 -30.75 11.48 9.98
CA LEU A 181 -30.92 12.87 9.56
C LEU A 181 -32.08 13.45 10.38
N VAL A 182 -31.79 14.38 11.28
CA VAL A 182 -32.83 15.15 11.95
C VAL A 182 -33.52 15.94 10.83
N PRO A 183 -34.82 15.75 10.57
CA PRO A 183 -35.49 16.56 9.56
C PRO A 183 -35.36 18.03 9.95
N CYS A 184 -34.95 18.88 9.00
CA CYS A 184 -34.96 20.33 9.23
C CYS A 184 -36.35 20.78 9.68
N PRO A 185 -36.44 21.75 10.62
CA PRO A 185 -37.70 22.29 11.10
C PRO A 185 -38.52 22.95 9.97
#